data_AF-A0A8J6WQI6-F1
#
_entry.id   AF-A0A8J6WQI6-F1
#
_cell.length_a   1.000
_cell.length_b   1.000
_cell.length_c   1.000
_cell.angle_alpha   90.00
_cell.angle_beta   90.00
_cell.angle_gamma   90.00
#
_symmetry.space_group_name_H-M   'P 1'
#
loop_
_entity.id
_entity.type
_entity.pdbx_description
1 polymer ?
#
loop_
_entity_poly.entity_id
_entity_poly.type
_entity_poly.pdbx_seq_one_letter_code
_entity_poly.pdbx_strand_id
1 'polypeptide(L)' 'MTDSTSFDPWLEPKADSFDYNQLNELGNRAIALGLLIGHGYHGDQYELLHLGEVVLLSPPDAHNYLKALVQTGEQLDG' A
#
# COMPACT_ATOMS: atom_id res chain seq x y z
N MET A 1 -5.53 -19.47 -45.15
CA MET A 1 -4.16 -19.17 -44.68
C MET A 1 -4.24 -17.78 -44.06
N THR A 2 -4.82 -17.68 -42.86
CA THR A 2 -4.11 -17.53 -41.56
C THR A 2 -3.16 -16.34 -41.60
N ASP A 3 -3.19 -15.37 -40.72
CA ASP A 3 -3.98 -15.02 -39.54
C ASP A 3 -3.51 -13.57 -39.31
N SER A 4 -4.42 -12.62 -39.15
CA SER A 4 -4.00 -11.22 -39.03
C SER A 4 -4.83 -10.53 -37.98
N THR A 5 -4.26 -10.62 -36.79
CA THR A 5 -4.32 -9.60 -35.74
C THR A 5 -5.71 -9.44 -35.15
N SER A 6 -6.06 -10.42 -34.31
CA SER A 6 -6.98 -10.20 -33.20
C SER A 6 -6.42 -9.05 -32.35
N PHE A 7 -6.91 -7.85 -32.63
CA PHE A 7 -6.75 -6.69 -31.77
C PHE A 7 -7.55 -7.03 -30.51
N ASP A 8 -6.91 -7.53 -29.45
CA ASP A 8 -7.55 -7.67 -28.15
C ASP A 8 -7.88 -6.25 -27.64
N PRO A 9 -9.14 -5.80 -27.69
CA PRO A 9 -9.51 -4.46 -27.26
C PRO A 9 -9.68 -4.39 -25.72
N TRP A 10 -9.15 -5.38 -24.99
CA TRP A 10 -9.43 -5.61 -23.56
C TRP A 10 -8.21 -5.44 -22.67
N LEU A 11 -7.31 -4.50 -22.99
CA LEU A 11 -6.36 -4.00 -22.01
C LEU A 11 -6.57 -2.51 -21.77
N GLU A 12 -7.78 -2.15 -21.35
CA GLU A 12 -7.96 -0.91 -20.61
C GLU A 12 -7.25 -1.09 -19.26
N PRO A 13 -6.26 -0.24 -18.90
CA PRO A 13 -5.75 -0.23 -17.54
C PRO A 13 -6.91 0.15 -16.63
N LYS A 14 -7.34 -0.80 -15.78
CA LYS A 14 -8.37 -0.56 -14.75
C LYS A 14 -7.89 0.57 -13.85
N ALA A 15 -8.40 1.77 -14.09
CA ALA A 15 -8.00 2.99 -13.40
C ALA A 15 -8.53 3.11 -11.95
N ASP A 16 -9.04 2.04 -11.35
CA ASP A 16 -9.67 2.06 -10.00
C ASP A 16 -9.25 0.88 -9.10
N SER A 17 -8.16 0.17 -9.39
CA SER A 17 -7.59 -0.76 -8.41
C SER A 17 -6.68 0.01 -7.46
N PHE A 18 -7.19 0.39 -6.29
CA PHE A 18 -6.35 0.78 -5.17
C PHE A 18 -5.24 -0.28 -5.00
N ASP A 19 -3.98 0.13 -5.11
CA ASP A 19 -2.86 -0.79 -5.22
C ASP A 19 -2.48 -1.33 -3.83
N TYR A 20 -3.19 -2.37 -3.40
CA TYR A 20 -2.91 -3.07 -2.15
C TYR A 20 -1.46 -3.59 -2.07
N ASN A 21 -0.77 -3.79 -3.20
CA ASN A 21 0.65 -4.15 -3.18
C ASN A 21 1.50 -3.00 -2.65
N GLN A 22 1.26 -1.76 -3.11
CA GLN A 22 1.95 -0.59 -2.58
C GLN A 22 1.69 -0.40 -1.09
N LEU A 23 0.47 -0.65 -0.63
CA LEU A 23 0.14 -0.53 0.79
C LEU A 23 0.94 -1.53 1.64
N ASN A 24 1.01 -2.78 1.18
CA ASN A 24 1.81 -3.83 1.82
C ASN A 24 3.31 -3.50 1.81
N GLU A 25 3.86 -2.98 0.70
CA GLU A 25 5.25 -2.56 0.59
C GLU A 25 5.60 -1.43 1.56
N LEU A 26 4.76 -0.40 1.63
CA LEU A 26 4.92 0.73 2.55
C LEU A 26 4.83 0.28 4.02
N GLY A 27 3.87 -0.61 4.34
CA GLY A 27 3.72 -1.18 5.67
C GLY A 27 4.97 -1.97 6.09
N ASN A 28 5.49 -2.81 5.21
CA ASN A 28 6.71 -3.58 5.47
C ASN A 28 7.93 -2.67 5.67
N ARG A 29 8.03 -1.59 4.88
CA ARG A 29 9.10 -0.61 5.02
C ARG A 29 9.02 0.16 6.33
N ALA A 30 7.82 0.54 6.77
CA ALA A 30 7.61 1.17 8.08
C ALA A 30 7.99 0.24 9.25
N ILE A 31 7.74 -1.07 9.14
CA ILE A 31 8.23 -2.05 10.12
C ILE A 31 9.76 -2.12 10.11
N ALA A 32 10.39 -2.17 8.93
CA ALA A 32 11.84 -2.23 8.79
C ALA A 32 12.56 -1.01 9.41
N LEU A 33 11.93 0.16 9.38
CA LEU A 33 12.41 1.39 10.02
C LEU A 33 12.07 1.46 11.52
N GLY A 34 11.42 0.45 12.09
CA GLY A 34 11.00 0.44 13.50
C GLY A 34 9.87 1.42 13.84
N LEU A 35 9.19 1.98 12.82
CA LEU A 35 8.09 2.93 12.99
C LEU A 35 6.77 2.21 13.31
N LEU A 36 6.60 0.99 12.79
CA LEU A 36 5.45 0.12 13.07
C LEU A 36 5.90 -1.21 13.67
N ILE A 37 5.03 -1.76 14.50
CA ILE A 37 5.17 -3.12 15.03
C ILE A 37 4.53 -4.12 14.06
N GLY A 38 3.43 -3.74 13.42
CA GLY A 38 2.67 -4.59 12.52
C GLY A 38 1.65 -3.81 11.70
N HIS A 39 1.15 -4.44 10.64
CA HIS A 39 0.05 -3.94 9.82
C HIS A 39 -0.77 -5.09 9.23
N GLY A 40 -2.01 -4.82 8.82
CA GLY A 40 -2.86 -5.80 8.17
C GLY A 40 -4.19 -5.22 7.67
N TYR A 41 -4.94 -6.01 6.91
CA TYR A 41 -6.28 -5.63 6.45
C TYR A 41 -7.34 -6.44 7.19
N HIS A 42 -8.30 -5.77 7.84
CA HIS A 42 -9.37 -6.39 8.62
C HIS A 42 -10.64 -5.53 8.59
N GLY A 43 -11.79 -6.14 8.33
CA GLY A 43 -13.10 -5.47 8.42
C GLY A 43 -13.24 -4.24 7.51
N ASP A 44 -12.72 -4.31 6.28
CA ASP A 44 -12.67 -3.21 5.31
C ASP A 44 -11.79 -2.01 5.68
N GLN A 45 -10.99 -2.17 6.72
CA GLN A 45 -10.02 -1.19 7.18
C GLN A 45 -8.62 -1.78 7.16
N TYR A 46 -7.65 -0.88 7.06
CA TYR A 46 -6.25 -1.20 7.25
C TYR A 46 -5.86 -0.85 8.69
N GLU A 47 -5.32 -1.84 9.37
CA GLU A 47 -4.93 -1.79 10.77
C GLU A 47 -3.42 -1.57 10.86
N LEU A 48 -3.02 -0.56 11.61
CA LEU A 48 -1.62 -0.19 11.84
C LEU A 48 -1.34 -0.26 13.33
N LEU A 49 -0.35 -1.05 13.74
CA LEU A 49 0.10 -1.11 15.13
C LEU A 49 1.33 -0.20 15.31
N HIS A 50 1.07 1.03 15.75
CA HIS A 50 2.07 2.09 15.92
C HIS A 50 2.31 2.34 17.40
N LEU A 51 3.53 2.08 17.89
CA LEU A 51 3.93 2.31 19.30
C LEU A 51 2.99 1.70 20.34
N GLY A 52 2.33 0.58 20.01
CA GLY A 52 1.37 -0.09 20.91
C GLY A 52 -0.07 0.43 20.81
N GLU A 53 -0.34 1.41 19.96
CA GLU A 53 -1.68 1.87 19.62
C GLU A 53 -2.12 1.30 18.27
N VAL A 54 -3.40 0.95 18.18
CA VAL A 54 -4.02 0.48 16.93
C VAL A 54 -4.69 1.66 16.24
N VAL A 55 -4.28 1.93 15.00
CA VAL A 55 -4.89 2.93 14.13
C VAL A 55 -5.60 2.18 13.00
N LEU A 56 -6.91 2.43 12.85
CA LEU A 56 -7.73 1.89 11.78
C LEU A 56 -8.00 2.98 10.75
N LEU A 57 -7.61 2.73 9.51
CA LEU A 57 -7.75 3.68 8.40
C LEU A 57 -8.43 3.02 7.21
N SER A 58 -9.07 3.81 6.35
CA SER A 58 -9.41 3.33 5.02
C SER A 58 -8.12 3.01 4.25
N PRO A 59 -8.12 2.09 3.26
CA PRO A 59 -6.92 1.81 2.49
C PRO A 59 -6.27 3.06 1.86
N PRO A 60 -7.03 4.00 1.26
CA PRO A 60 -6.48 5.27 0.77
C PRO A 60 -5.80 6.11 1.85
N ASP A 61 -6.41 6.21 3.04
CA ASP A 61 -5.83 6.98 4.15
C ASP A 61 -4.58 6.31 4.71
N ALA A 62 -4.59 4.97 4.80
CA ALA A 62 -3.45 4.19 5.22
C ALA A 62 -2.26 4.35 4.27
N HIS A 63 -2.50 4.42 2.96
CA HIS A 63 -1.45 4.66 1.96
C HIS A 63 -0.77 6.00 2.18
N ASN A 64 -1.56 7.07 2.30
CA ASN A 64 -1.05 8.41 2.55
C ASN A 64 -0.30 8.50 3.88
N TYR A 65 -0.84 7.89 4.92
CA TYR A 65 -0.23 7.83 6.24
C TYR A 65 1.12 7.12 6.21
N LEU A 66 1.17 5.89 5.67
CA LEU A 66 2.39 5.10 5.60
C LEU A 66 3.47 5.77 4.73
N LYS A 67 3.06 6.41 3.63
CA LYS A 67 3.98 7.15 2.77
C LYS A 67 4.65 8.30 3.54
N ALA A 68 3.88 9.10 4.27
CA ALA A 68 4.43 10.19 5.09
C ALA A 68 5.30 9.66 6.24
N LEU A 69 4.89 8.55 6.85
CA LEU A 69 5.63 7.90 7.93
C LEU A 69 7.01 7.43 7.48
N VAL A 70 7.07 6.67 6.38
CA VAL A 70 8.33 6.18 5.80
C VAL A 70 9.24 7.33 5.38
N GLN A 71 8.70 8.36 4.71
CA GLN A 71 9.49 9.54 4.31
C GLN A 71 10.13 10.24 5.51
N THR A 72 9.41 10.34 6.63
CA THR A 72 9.92 10.95 7.87
C THR A 72 11.01 10.08 8.49
N GLY A 73 10.82 8.76 8.55
CA GLY A 73 11.83 7.83 9.11
C GLY A 73 13.13 7.84 8.32
N GLU A 74 13.06 7.86 6.99
CA GLU A 74 14.23 7.92 6.12
C GLU A 74 15.07 9.19 6.29
N GLN A 75 14.44 10.30 6.72
CA GLN A 75 15.15 11.54 7.01
C GLN A 75 15.87 11.51 8.37
N LEU A 76 15.50 10.60 9.28
CA LEU A 76 16.09 10.48 10.61
C LEU A 76 17.25 9.46 10.67
N ASP A 77 17.30 8.51 9.73
CA ASP A 77 18.39 7.53 9.58
C ASP A 77 19.57 8.02 8.72
N GLY A 78 19.51 9.26 8.21
CA GLY A 78 20.49 9.88 7.31
C GLY A 78 21.57 10.74 7.97
#